data_AF-A0A0E3BYX2-F1
#
_entry.id   AF-A0A0E3BYX2-F1
#
_cell.length_a   1.000
_cell.length_b   1.000
_cell.length_c   1.000
_cell.angle_alpha   90.00
_cell.angle_beta   90.00
_cell.angle_gamma   90.00
#
_symmetry.space_group_name_H-M   'P 1'
#
loop_
_entity.id
_entity.type
_entity.pdbx_description
1 polymer ?
#
loop_
_entity_poly.entity_id
_entity_poly.type
_entity_poly.pdbx_seq_one_letter_code
_entity_poly.pdbx_strand_id
1 'polypeptide(L)' 'MRSTFTIDDDVVNRARAVAAPGIAVPELVRLALETFTRVEAGKRLAALGGTAPNMPDVPRRGSATDAEGAR' A
#
# COMPACT_ATOMS: atom_id res chain seq x y z
N MET A 1 9.62 0.62 -20.09
CA MET A 1 10.94 -0.05 -20.13
C MET A 1 10.71 -1.54 -20.37
N ARG A 2 11.50 -2.19 -21.23
CA ARG A 2 11.46 -3.64 -21.45
C ARG A 2 12.71 -4.23 -20.79
N SER A 3 12.52 -5.20 -19.90
CA SER A 3 13.61 -5.86 -19.18
C SER A 3 13.40 -7.37 -19.22
N THR A 4 14.50 -8.11 -19.28
CA THR A 4 14.51 -9.57 -19.23
C THR A 4 15.28 -9.99 -17.99
N PHE A 5 14.71 -10.89 -17.19
CA PHE A 5 15.35 -11.43 -15.99
C PHE A 5 14.97 -12.90 -15.84
N THR A 6 15.81 -13.65 -15.14
CA THR A 6 15.57 -15.06 -14.83
C THR A 6 14.84 -15.16 -13.49
N ILE A 7 13.79 -15.97 -13.43
CA ILE A 7 13.04 -16.28 -12.22
C ILE A 7 12.80 -17.78 -12.16
N ASP A 8 12.72 -18.32 -10.95
CA ASP A 8 12.38 -19.71 -10.71
C ASP A 8 10.91 -19.99 -11.10
N ASP A 9 10.70 -21.05 -11.88
CA ASP A 9 9.36 -21.48 -12.31
C ASP A 9 8.47 -21.84 -11.12
N ASP A 10 9.01 -22.36 -10.03
CA ASP A 10 8.25 -22.68 -8.82
C ASP A 10 7.69 -21.43 -8.14
N VAL A 11 8.38 -20.29 -8.26
CA VAL A 11 7.88 -19.01 -7.76
C VAL A 11 6.72 -18.53 -8.63
N VAL A 12 6.88 -18.60 -9.96
CA VAL A 12 5.83 -18.21 -10.91
C VAL A 12 4.60 -19.11 -10.76
N ASN A 13 4.79 -20.42 -10.63
CA ASN A 13 3.71 -21.40 -10.47
C ASN A 13 2.94 -21.20 -9.17
N ARG A 14 3.62 -20.97 -8.04
CA ARG A 14 2.97 -20.64 -6.77
C ARG A 14 2.16 -19.35 -6.86
N ALA A 15 2.72 -18.31 -7.47
CA ALA A 15 2.02 -17.05 -7.67
C ALA A 15 0.80 -17.22 -8.60
N ARG A 16 0.91 -18.04 -9.64
CA ARG A 16 -0.21 -18.37 -10.54
C ARG A 16 -1.33 -19.16 -9.87
N ALA A 17 -1.01 -20.04 -8.92
CA ALA A 17 -2.00 -20.84 -8.20
C ALA A 17 -2.98 -19.99 -7.37
N VAL A 18 -2.57 -18.79 -6.97
CA VAL A 18 -3.38 -17.86 -6.17
C VAL A 18 -3.86 -16.63 -6.95
N ALA A 19 -3.29 -16.37 -8.13
CA ALA A 19 -3.67 -15.25 -8.97
C ALA A 19 -4.91 -15.55 -9.82
N ALA A 20 -5.41 -14.52 -10.50
CA ALA A 20 -6.51 -14.68 -11.45
C ALA A 20 -6.12 -15.67 -12.58
N PRO A 21 -7.03 -16.59 -12.97
CA PRO A 21 -6.78 -17.51 -14.08
C PRO A 21 -6.43 -16.76 -15.36
N GLY A 22 -5.44 -17.27 -16.11
CA GLY A 22 -5.04 -16.71 -17.41
C GLY A 22 -4.18 -15.44 -17.34
N ILE A 23 -3.77 -14.98 -16.16
CA ILE A 23 -2.87 -13.82 -16.06
C ILE A 23 -1.52 -14.09 -16.75
N ALA A 24 -1.00 -13.12 -17.51
CA ALA A 24 0.31 -13.22 -18.14
C ALA A 24 1.44 -12.99 -17.10
N VAL A 25 2.62 -13.59 -17.30
CA VAL A 25 3.76 -13.42 -16.37
C VAL A 25 4.14 -11.94 -16.18
N PRO A 26 4.21 -11.09 -17.23
CA PRO A 26 4.53 -9.67 -17.03
C PRO A 26 3.53 -8.94 -16.13
N GLU A 27 2.24 -9.23 -16.28
CA GLU A 27 1.19 -8.65 -15.43
C GLU A 27 1.28 -9.15 -13.99
N LEU A 28 1.59 -10.44 -13.81
CA LEU A 28 1.82 -11.03 -12.48
C LEU A 28 3.00 -10.36 -11.75
N VAL A 29 4.09 -10.10 -12.47
CA VAL A 29 5.28 -9.42 -11.92
C VAL A 29 4.95 -7.98 -11.57
N ARG A 30 4.23 -7.26 -12.44
CA ARG A 30 3.79 -5.90 -12.15
C ARG A 30 2.94 -5.85 -10.89
N LEU A 31 1.94 -6.73 -10.78
CA LEU A 31 1.07 -6.83 -9.62
C LEU A 31 1.86 -7.13 -8.33
N ALA A 32 2.86 -8.01 -8.42
CA ALA A 32 3.72 -8.34 -7.29
C ALA A 32 4.52 -7.12 -6.80
N LEU A 33 5.08 -6.32 -7.72
CA LEU A 33 5.85 -5.11 -7.38
C LEU A 33 4.97 -4.00 -6.78
N GLU A 34 3.78 -3.79 -7.34
CA GLU A 34 2.81 -2.83 -6.80
C GLU A 34 2.37 -3.22 -5.38
N THR A 35 2.07 -4.51 -5.19
CA THR A 35 1.68 -5.05 -3.87
C THR A 35 2.83 -4.97 -2.87
N PHE A 36 4.05 -5.32 -3.26
CA PHE A 36 5.24 -5.21 -2.41
C PHE A 36 5.45 -3.78 -1.94
N THR A 37 5.37 -2.81 -2.85
CA THR A 37 5.51 -1.38 -2.51
C THR A 37 4.47 -0.95 -1.49
N ARG A 38 3.21 -1.35 -1.67
CA ARG A 38 2.12 -1.05 -0.73
C ARG A 38 2.39 -1.64 0.66
N VAL A 39 2.84 -2.89 0.75
CA VAL A 39 3.13 -3.57 2.01
C VAL A 39 4.28 -2.88 2.74
N GLU A 40 5.39 -2.60 2.06
CA GLU A 40 6.56 -1.95 2.67
C GLU A 40 6.27 -0.50 3.10
N ALA A 41 5.48 0.24 2.31
CA ALA A 41 5.00 1.56 2.71
C ALA A 41 4.16 1.48 4.00
N GLY A 42 3.25 0.52 4.10
CA GLY A 42 2.45 0.29 5.31
C GLY A 42 3.30 -0.04 6.54
N LYS A 43 4.30 -0.93 6.38
CA LYS A 43 5.25 -1.26 7.47
C LYS A 43 6.02 -0.04 7.95
N ARG A 44 6.52 0.78 7.02
CA ARG A 44 7.24 2.03 7.35
C ARG A 44 6.34 3.02 8.10
N LEU A 45 5.11 3.20 7.65
CA LEU A 45 4.14 4.07 8.34
C LEU A 45 3.78 3.55 9.73
N ALA A 46 3.58 2.23 9.87
CA ALA A 46 3.31 1.62 11.18
C ALA A 46 4.48 1.81 12.15
N ALA A 47 5.72 1.72 11.67
CA ALA A 47 6.92 1.97 12.47
C ALA A 47 7.07 3.44 12.91
N LEU A 48 6.51 4.40 12.15
CA LEU A 48 6.41 5.81 12.54
C LEU A 48 5.24 6.09 13.50
N GLY A 49 4.34 5.12 13.71
CA GLY A 49 3.25 5.25 14.67
C GLY A 49 3.80 5.52 16.08
N GLY A 50 3.39 6.64 16.68
CA GLY A 50 3.81 7.02 18.04
C GLY A 50 5.18 7.72 18.12
N THR A 51 5.88 7.94 17.01
CA THR A 51 7.16 8.69 17.01
C THR A 51 6.98 10.21 17.04
N ALA A 52 5.74 10.71 17.12
CA ALA A 52 5.40 12.13 17.21
C ALA A 52 4.56 12.42 18.48
N PRO A 53 5.14 12.30 19.69
CA PRO A 53 4.41 12.46 20.96
C PRO A 53 3.86 13.88 21.19
N ASN A 54 4.45 14.89 20.53
CA ASN A 54 4.06 16.29 20.63
C ASN A 54 3.27 16.76 19.38
N MET A 55 2.69 15.84 18.61
CA MET A 55 1.91 16.21 17.42
C MET A 55 0.67 17.01 17.85
N PRO A 56 0.46 18.23 17.30
CA PRO A 56 -0.73 19.01 17.62
C PRO A 56 -1.98 18.28 17.15
N ASP A 57 -3.05 18.38 17.94
CA ASP A 57 -4.33 17.73 17.62
C ASP A 57 -4.90 18.32 16.31
N VAL A 58 -5.34 17.44 15.41
CA VAL A 58 -5.84 17.86 14.09
C VAL A 58 -7.33 18.10 14.20
N PRO A 59 -7.84 19.32 13.93
CA PRO A 59 -9.25 19.64 14.07
C PRO A 59 -10.12 18.70 13.21
N ARG A 60 -11.09 18.04 13.83
CA ARG A 60 -12.06 17.21 13.11
C ARG A 60 -12.93 18.13 12.25
N ARG A 61 -13.12 17.77 10.97
CA ARG A 61 -13.86 18.55 9.94
C ARG A 61 -15.36 18.81 10.24
N GLY A 62 -15.83 18.60 11.47
CA GLY A 62 -17.19 18.93 11.93
C GLY A 62 -17.26 19.93 13.07
N SER A 63 -16.18 20.17 13.82
CA SER A 63 -16.19 21.09 14.98
C SER A 63 -16.08 22.57 14.59
N ALA A 64 -15.82 22.87 13.32
CA ALA A 64 -15.78 24.26 12.83
C ALA A 64 -17.19 24.86 12.64
N THR A 65 -18.20 24.02 12.39
CA THR A 65 -19.58 24.49 12.15
C THR A 65 -20.37 24.76 13.42
N ASP A 66 -19.96 24.20 14.56
CA ASP A 66 -20.64 24.43 15.85
C ASP A 66 -20.20 25.73 16.54
N ALA A 67 -19.12 26.37 16.06
CA ALA A 67 -18.59 27.62 16.62
C ALA A 67 -19.21 28.89 16.01
N GLU A 68 -19.88 28.80 14.86
CA GLU A 68 -20.43 29.95 14.12
C GLU A 68 -21.92 30.23 14.45
N GLY A 69 -22.63 29.28 15.08
CA GLY A 69 -24.07 29.39 15.38
C GLY A 69 -24.44 29.95 16.76
N ALA A 70 -23.46 30.38 17.56
CA ALA A 70 -23.66 30.83 18.94
C ALA A 70 -23.33 32.33 19.17
N ARG A 71 -23.40 33.16 18.12
CA ARG A 71 -23.30 34.62 18.24
C ARG A 71 -24.55 35.31 17.71
#